data_AF-A0A1J3GIR8-F1
#
_entry.id   AF-A0A1J3GIR8-F1
#
_cell.length_a   1.000
_cell.length_b   1.000
_cell.length_c   1.000
_cell.angle_alpha   90.00
_cell.angle_beta   90.00
_cell.angle_gamma   90.00
#
_symmetry.space_group_name_H-M   'P 1'
#
loop_
_entity.id
_entity.type
_entity.pdbx_description
1 polymer ?
#
loop_
_entity_poly.entity_id
_entity_poly.type
_entity_poly.pdbx_seq_one_letter_code
_entity_poly.pdbx_strand_id
1 'polypeptide(L)'
;MSSLRLRLYLLLLFPIAISLGEASVSSSVTVTDLPAFREAPAFRNGIECSKTVWSPADRTHNPSIIHISMTLDAIYLRGSVAGVFSVLQHASCPENVVFHFIATHRHSADLRRIISSTFPYLTFQIYHFDPNLVRSKISLSIRRALDQPLNYARIYLADLLPIAVRRVIYFDSDLVVVDDVAKLWRIDLRRHVVGAPEYCHANFTNYFTSRFWSSQGYKSAFKGRKACYFNTGVMVIDLGRWREGRFTVKLETWMRIQKRHRIYELGSLPPFLLVFAGDVEPVEHRWNQHGLGGDNLEGLCRNLHPGPVSLLHWSGKGKPWLRLDSREPCPLDLLWAPYDLFRYTPLIADS
;
A
#
# COMPACT_ATOMS: atom_id res chain seq x y z
N MET A 1 -8.54 51.81 -59.31
CA MET A 1 -9.60 51.07 -60.02
C MET A 1 -9.20 49.60 -60.10
N SER A 2 -10.14 48.69 -59.81
CA SER A 2 -10.01 47.22 -59.77
C SER A 2 -9.13 46.67 -58.63
N SER A 3 -9.37 45.52 -57.99
CA SER A 3 -10.54 44.66 -57.75
C SER A 3 -9.96 43.43 -57.04
N LEU A 4 -10.38 43.11 -55.80
CA LEU A 4 -10.28 41.72 -55.33
C LEU A 4 -11.46 41.41 -54.41
N ARG A 5 -12.38 40.60 -54.94
CA ARG A 5 -13.56 40.07 -54.25
C ARG A 5 -13.12 38.88 -53.39
N LEU A 6 -13.34 38.93 -52.08
CA LEU A 6 -13.29 37.75 -51.23
C LEU A 6 -14.72 37.30 -50.93
N ARG A 7 -15.12 36.13 -51.43
CA ARG A 7 -16.43 35.52 -51.18
C ARG A 7 -16.43 34.86 -49.81
N LEU A 8 -17.39 35.26 -48.98
CA LEU A 8 -17.76 34.67 -47.69
C LEU A 8 -18.46 33.32 -47.95
N TYR A 9 -17.93 32.22 -47.41
CA TYR A 9 -18.67 30.96 -47.31
C TYR A 9 -19.09 30.75 -45.85
N LEU A 10 -20.39 30.87 -45.61
CA LEU A 10 -21.06 30.54 -44.37
C LEU A 10 -21.36 29.03 -44.41
N LEU A 11 -20.62 28.22 -43.65
CA LEU A 11 -20.92 26.79 -43.46
C LEU A 11 -21.65 26.62 -42.13
N LEU A 12 -22.94 26.29 -42.25
CA LEU A 12 -23.86 25.94 -41.19
C LEU A 12 -23.45 24.61 -40.52
N LEU A 13 -23.51 24.59 -39.19
CA LEU A 13 -23.24 23.46 -38.30
C LEU A 13 -24.25 22.31 -38.50
N PHE A 14 -23.75 21.08 -38.45
CA PHE A 14 -24.49 19.93 -37.93
C PHE A 14 -23.65 19.29 -36.81
N PRO A 15 -24.13 19.25 -35.55
CA PRO A 15 -23.48 18.47 -34.51
C PRO A 15 -23.84 17.00 -34.72
N ILE A 16 -22.88 16.21 -35.18
CA ILE A 16 -22.98 14.75 -35.16
C ILE A 16 -22.88 14.31 -33.70
N ALA A 17 -24.00 13.92 -33.10
CA ALA A 17 -24.02 13.27 -31.81
C ALA A 17 -23.45 11.85 -31.96
N ILE A 18 -22.15 11.70 -31.72
CA ILE A 18 -21.53 10.39 -31.57
C ILE A 18 -21.92 9.89 -30.17
N SER A 19 -22.93 9.04 -30.11
CA SER A 19 -23.24 8.22 -28.94
C SER A 19 -22.09 7.23 -28.73
N LEU A 20 -21.07 7.63 -27.97
CA LEU A 20 -20.11 6.71 -27.39
C LEU A 20 -20.86 5.90 -26.33
N GLY A 21 -21.36 4.74 -26.74
CA GLY A 21 -21.80 3.71 -25.79
C GLY A 21 -20.59 3.31 -24.96
N GLU A 22 -20.54 3.76 -23.70
CA GLU A 22 -19.62 3.22 -22.72
C GLU A 22 -19.94 1.73 -22.56
N ALA A 23 -19.12 0.88 -23.17
CA ALA A 23 -19.11 -0.54 -22.89
C ALA A 23 -18.72 -0.70 -21.42
N SER A 24 -19.72 -0.86 -20.55
CA SER A 24 -19.54 -1.28 -19.18
C SER A 24 -18.89 -2.66 -19.20
N VAL A 25 -17.58 -2.74 -18.95
CA VAL A 25 -16.92 -4.00 -18.67
C VAL A 25 -17.41 -4.49 -17.31
N SER A 26 -18.55 -5.17 -17.34
CA SER A 26 -18.98 -6.09 -16.29
C SER A 26 -18.17 -7.37 -16.43
N SER A 27 -16.94 -7.39 -15.93
CA SER A 27 -16.23 -8.64 -15.68
C SER A 27 -16.50 -9.06 -14.24
N SER A 28 -17.61 -9.77 -14.05
CA SER A 28 -17.76 -10.72 -12.96
C SER A 28 -16.68 -11.79 -13.12
N VAL A 29 -15.50 -11.56 -12.55
CA VAL A 29 -14.50 -12.62 -12.39
C VAL A 29 -15.16 -13.67 -11.50
N THR A 30 -15.52 -14.80 -12.10
CA THR A 30 -15.79 -16.03 -11.37
C THR A 30 -14.49 -16.44 -10.69
N VAL A 31 -14.36 -16.05 -9.42
CA VAL A 31 -13.24 -16.38 -8.54
C VAL A 31 -13.29 -17.88 -8.26
N THR A 32 -12.57 -18.68 -9.03
CA THR A 32 -12.40 -20.11 -8.72
C THR A 32 -10.95 -20.56 -8.59
N ASP A 33 -9.94 -19.83 -9.06
CA ASP A 33 -8.53 -20.19 -8.81
C ASP A 33 -7.67 -18.99 -8.42
N LEU A 34 -7.11 -19.05 -7.20
CA LEU A 34 -6.05 -18.15 -6.77
C LEU A 34 -4.75 -18.45 -7.54
N PRO A 35 -3.88 -17.45 -7.78
CA PRO A 35 -2.65 -17.64 -8.53
C PRO A 35 -1.71 -18.65 -7.84
N ALA A 36 -0.97 -19.41 -8.65
CA ALA A 36 0.05 -20.34 -8.18
C ALA A 36 1.45 -19.69 -8.26
N PHE A 37 2.32 -20.07 -7.34
CA PHE A 37 3.68 -19.53 -7.23
C PHE A 37 4.72 -20.66 -7.14
N ARG A 38 5.93 -20.37 -7.61
CA ARG A 38 7.12 -21.19 -7.41
C ARG A 38 7.54 -21.12 -5.95
N GLU A 39 8.07 -22.22 -5.44
CA GLU A 39 8.68 -22.23 -4.11
C GLU A 39 9.90 -21.30 -4.12
N ALA A 40 9.99 -20.44 -3.11
CA ALA A 40 11.12 -19.56 -2.92
C ALA A 40 12.33 -20.34 -2.38
N PRO A 41 13.57 -19.90 -2.68
CA PRO A 41 14.77 -20.44 -2.04
C PRO A 41 14.69 -20.37 -0.51
N ALA A 42 15.40 -21.27 0.17
CA ALA A 42 15.57 -21.20 1.61
C ALA A 42 16.56 -20.09 1.97
N PHE A 43 16.12 -19.15 2.81
CA PHE A 43 16.95 -18.09 3.37
C PHE A 43 17.31 -18.42 4.82
N ARG A 44 18.58 -18.22 5.19
CA ARG A 44 19.11 -18.54 6.52
C ARG A 44 19.75 -17.31 7.14
N ASN A 45 19.69 -17.24 8.46
CA ASN A 45 20.36 -16.22 9.24
C ASN A 45 21.87 -16.19 8.99
N GLY A 46 22.42 -14.98 8.91
CA GLY A 46 23.86 -14.73 9.01
C GLY A 46 24.45 -15.20 10.36
N ILE A 47 25.78 -15.28 10.43
CA ILE A 47 26.51 -15.82 11.60
C ILE A 47 26.27 -14.96 12.85
N GLU A 48 26.05 -13.66 12.66
CA GLU A 48 25.79 -12.66 13.69
C GLU A 48 24.37 -12.68 14.28
N CYS A 49 23.46 -13.44 13.66
CA CYS A 49 22.05 -13.46 14.05
C CYS A 49 21.80 -14.41 15.22
N SER A 50 21.24 -13.89 16.31
CA SER A 50 20.71 -14.74 17.39
C SER A 50 19.47 -15.49 16.88
N LYS A 51 19.46 -16.83 17.02
CA LYS A 51 18.27 -17.62 16.69
C LYS A 51 17.14 -17.27 17.64
N THR A 52 16.03 -16.82 17.08
CA THR A 52 14.80 -16.52 17.83
C THR A 52 13.65 -17.31 17.24
N VAL A 53 12.74 -17.77 18.09
CA VAL A 53 11.49 -18.42 17.67
C VAL A 53 10.36 -17.56 18.17
N TRP A 54 9.51 -17.12 17.25
CA TRP A 54 8.30 -16.39 17.60
C TRP A 54 7.12 -17.34 17.75
N SER A 55 6.29 -17.10 18.77
CA SER A 55 4.99 -17.75 18.93
C SER A 55 3.87 -16.71 19.11
N PRO A 56 2.68 -16.92 18.53
CA PRO A 56 1.50 -16.11 18.84
C PRO A 56 1.13 -16.10 20.33
N ALA A 57 1.56 -17.13 21.09
CA ALA A 57 1.30 -17.26 22.52
C ALA A 57 2.32 -16.50 23.41
N ASP A 58 3.35 -15.92 22.81
CA ASP A 58 4.35 -15.14 23.53
C ASP A 58 3.69 -13.99 24.30
N ARG A 59 4.13 -13.80 25.54
CA ARG A 59 3.57 -12.77 26.44
C ARG A 59 4.45 -11.52 26.54
N THR A 60 5.70 -11.62 26.08
CA THR A 60 6.71 -10.57 26.20
C THR A 60 7.21 -10.14 24.83
N HIS A 61 7.47 -8.85 24.68
CA HIS A 61 8.06 -8.32 23.45
C HIS A 61 9.53 -8.75 23.32
N ASN A 62 9.91 -9.31 22.17
CA ASN A 62 11.30 -9.60 21.82
C ASN A 62 11.76 -8.63 20.71
N PRO A 63 12.68 -7.69 20.98
CA PRO A 63 13.09 -6.68 20.01
C PRO A 63 13.98 -7.24 18.88
N SER A 64 14.53 -8.45 19.04
CA SER A 64 15.33 -9.14 18.03
C SER A 64 14.47 -9.76 16.91
N ILE A 65 13.15 -9.81 17.10
CA ILE A 65 12.19 -10.30 16.10
C ILE A 65 11.65 -9.11 15.32
N ILE A 66 11.78 -9.15 14.00
CA ILE A 66 11.29 -8.08 13.12
C ILE A 66 9.88 -8.45 12.70
N HIS A 67 8.91 -7.72 13.24
CA HIS A 67 7.50 -7.90 12.90
C HIS A 67 7.14 -7.05 11.67
N ILE A 68 6.66 -7.69 10.62
CA ILE A 68 6.19 -7.04 9.39
C ILE A 68 4.71 -7.37 9.21
N SER A 69 3.88 -6.38 8.89
CA SER A 69 2.47 -6.60 8.56
C SER A 69 2.16 -6.16 7.13
N MET A 70 1.37 -6.99 6.45
CA MET A 70 0.88 -6.76 5.10
C MET A 70 -0.56 -7.22 4.99
N THR A 71 -1.34 -6.65 4.08
CA THR A 71 -2.62 -7.22 3.70
C THR A 71 -2.42 -8.37 2.71
N LEU A 72 -3.31 -9.37 2.75
CA LEU A 72 -3.40 -10.39 1.71
C LEU A 72 -4.79 -10.36 1.07
N ASP A 73 -4.82 -10.08 -0.22
CA ASP A 73 -5.99 -10.22 -1.07
C ASP A 73 -5.63 -10.88 -2.39
N ALA A 74 -6.60 -11.51 -3.04
CA ALA A 74 -6.38 -12.27 -4.27
C ALA A 74 -5.84 -11.42 -5.43
N ILE A 75 -6.21 -10.14 -5.51
CA ILE A 75 -5.86 -9.24 -6.61
C ILE A 75 -4.39 -8.80 -6.49
N TYR A 76 -3.92 -8.55 -5.27
CA TYR A 76 -2.55 -8.11 -4.98
C TYR A 76 -1.63 -9.23 -4.50
N LEU A 77 -2.11 -10.48 -4.42
CA LEU A 77 -1.33 -11.62 -3.88
C LEU A 77 0.04 -11.77 -4.56
N ARG A 78 0.11 -11.57 -5.88
CA ARG A 78 1.38 -11.60 -6.63
C ARG A 78 2.36 -10.52 -6.16
N GLY A 79 1.87 -9.32 -5.87
CA GLY A 79 2.64 -8.25 -5.26
C GLY A 79 3.07 -8.59 -3.83
N SER A 80 2.17 -9.11 -2.99
CA SER A 80 2.49 -9.50 -1.61
C SER A 80 3.58 -10.58 -1.57
N VAL A 81 3.50 -11.58 -2.46
CA VAL A 81 4.53 -12.63 -2.62
C VAL A 81 5.88 -12.03 -3.00
N ALA A 82 5.92 -11.15 -4.00
CA ALA A 82 7.17 -10.46 -4.38
C ALA A 82 7.74 -9.60 -3.23
N GLY A 83 6.87 -8.92 -2.48
CA GLY A 83 7.26 -8.16 -1.29
C GLY A 83 7.90 -9.04 -0.22
N VAL A 84 7.25 -10.16 0.15
CA VAL A 84 7.81 -11.15 1.10
C VAL A 84 9.14 -11.68 0.60
N PHE A 85 9.21 -12.09 -0.66
CA PHE A 85 10.43 -12.64 -1.24
C PHE A 85 11.58 -11.64 -1.21
N SER A 86 11.32 -10.38 -1.58
CA SER A 86 12.33 -9.32 -1.53
C SER A 86 12.85 -9.07 -0.11
N VAL A 87 12.00 -9.08 0.91
CA VAL A 87 12.43 -8.95 2.31
C VAL A 87 13.35 -10.11 2.70
N LEU A 88 12.95 -11.35 2.42
CA LEU A 88 13.74 -12.53 2.79
C LEU A 88 15.08 -12.57 2.06
N GLN A 89 15.11 -12.14 0.79
CA GLN A 89 16.31 -12.12 -0.04
C GLN A 89 17.36 -11.10 0.45
N HIS A 90 16.92 -9.98 1.02
CA HIS A 90 17.81 -8.88 1.42
C HIS A 90 18.04 -8.76 2.93
N ALA A 91 17.30 -9.50 3.76
CA ALA A 91 17.50 -9.49 5.20
C ALA A 91 18.78 -10.24 5.60
N SER A 92 19.55 -9.68 6.54
CA SER A 92 20.69 -10.40 7.14
C SER A 92 20.24 -11.55 8.05
N CYS A 93 19.09 -11.38 8.71
CA CYS A 93 18.50 -12.37 9.62
C CYS A 93 17.06 -12.75 9.19
N PRO A 94 16.87 -13.38 8.02
CA PRO A 94 15.54 -13.67 7.48
C PRO A 94 14.71 -14.61 8.36
N GLU A 95 15.33 -15.49 9.15
CA GLU A 95 14.63 -16.41 10.06
C GLU A 95 14.11 -15.68 11.32
N ASN A 96 14.57 -14.45 11.58
CA ASN A 96 14.07 -13.59 12.65
C ASN A 96 12.96 -12.64 12.18
N VAL A 97 12.51 -12.75 10.93
CA VAL A 97 11.42 -11.94 10.37
C VAL A 97 10.10 -12.70 10.48
N VAL A 98 9.09 -12.05 11.04
CA VAL A 98 7.75 -12.60 11.21
C VAL A 98 6.74 -11.78 10.44
N PHE A 99 5.95 -12.44 9.60
CA PHE A 99 4.88 -11.78 8.85
C PHE A 99 3.53 -11.92 9.54
N HIS A 100 2.85 -10.79 9.70
CA HIS A 100 1.48 -10.66 10.19
C HIS A 100 0.58 -10.24 9.05
N PHE A 101 0.00 -11.22 8.38
CA PHE A 101 -0.88 -11.01 7.26
C PHE A 101 -2.29 -10.70 7.73
N ILE A 102 -2.93 -9.71 7.10
CA ILE A 102 -4.31 -9.34 7.39
C ILE A 102 -5.17 -9.69 6.18
N ALA A 103 -6.18 -10.53 6.37
CA ALA A 103 -7.03 -11.02 5.28
C ALA A 103 -8.50 -11.08 5.68
N THR A 104 -9.40 -11.08 4.71
CA THR A 104 -10.83 -11.38 4.94
C THR A 104 -11.07 -12.89 4.92
N HIS A 105 -12.17 -13.37 5.52
CA HIS A 105 -12.41 -14.81 5.71
C HIS A 105 -12.46 -15.62 4.40
N ARG A 106 -12.93 -14.99 3.31
CA ARG A 106 -13.36 -15.65 2.06
C ARG A 106 -12.30 -16.57 1.42
N HIS A 107 -11.01 -16.42 1.74
CA HIS A 107 -9.92 -17.22 1.18
C HIS A 107 -8.81 -17.56 2.19
N SER A 108 -9.07 -17.45 3.50
CA SER A 108 -8.00 -17.53 4.50
C SER A 108 -7.23 -18.86 4.49
N ALA A 109 -7.92 -19.99 4.25
CA ALA A 109 -7.30 -21.31 4.15
C ALA A 109 -6.42 -21.45 2.89
N ASP A 110 -6.92 -21.01 1.73
CA ASP A 110 -6.17 -21.08 0.47
C ASP A 110 -4.97 -20.14 0.48
N LEU A 111 -5.14 -18.92 1.01
CA LEU A 111 -4.03 -17.97 1.20
C LEU A 111 -2.97 -18.57 2.12
N ARG A 112 -3.36 -19.21 3.23
CA ARG A 112 -2.42 -19.92 4.11
C ARG A 112 -1.66 -21.01 3.34
N ARG A 113 -2.37 -21.85 2.60
CA ARG A 113 -1.78 -22.92 1.80
C ARG A 113 -0.78 -22.37 0.78
N ILE A 114 -1.15 -21.31 0.05
CA ILE A 114 -0.30 -20.67 -0.95
C ILE A 114 0.96 -20.10 -0.32
N ILE A 115 0.84 -19.32 0.76
CA ILE A 115 2.00 -18.75 1.44
C ILE A 115 2.90 -19.86 2.00
N SER A 116 2.34 -20.90 2.63
CA SER A 116 3.11 -22.04 3.13
C SER A 116 3.83 -22.81 2.01
N SER A 117 3.20 -23.01 0.85
CA SER A 117 3.85 -23.68 -0.29
C SER A 117 4.87 -22.81 -1.00
N THR A 118 4.69 -21.48 -0.97
CA THR A 118 5.60 -20.53 -1.62
C THR A 118 6.81 -20.27 -0.73
N PHE A 119 6.62 -20.19 0.58
CA PHE A 119 7.67 -19.92 1.57
C PHE A 119 7.62 -20.93 2.74
N PRO A 120 8.12 -22.17 2.54
CA PRO A 120 8.00 -23.24 3.55
C PRO A 120 8.66 -22.94 4.90
N TYR A 121 9.66 -22.05 4.90
CA TYR A 121 10.41 -21.66 6.11
C TYR A 121 9.96 -20.33 6.71
N LEU A 122 8.93 -19.69 6.15
CA LEU A 122 8.46 -18.39 6.63
C LEU A 122 7.68 -18.56 7.94
N THR A 123 8.06 -17.79 8.95
CA THR A 123 7.25 -17.64 10.15
C THR A 123 6.17 -16.59 9.90
N PHE A 124 4.90 -16.99 9.89
CA PHE A 124 3.80 -16.07 9.67
C PHE A 124 2.51 -16.43 10.40
N GLN A 125 1.65 -15.44 10.58
CA GLN A 125 0.28 -15.60 11.03
C GLN A 125 -0.68 -14.78 10.17
N ILE A 126 -1.85 -15.36 9.86
CA ILE A 126 -2.94 -14.66 9.17
C ILE A 126 -4.01 -14.29 10.21
N TYR A 127 -4.36 -13.01 10.25
CA TYR A 127 -5.39 -12.44 11.11
C TYR A 127 -6.62 -12.09 10.28
N HIS A 128 -7.79 -12.41 10.82
CA HIS A 128 -9.05 -12.09 10.20
C HIS A 128 -9.42 -10.62 10.41
N PHE A 129 -9.63 -9.90 9.31
CA PHE A 129 -10.21 -8.57 9.32
C PHE A 129 -11.69 -8.62 8.99
N ASP A 130 -12.54 -8.22 9.94
CA ASP A 130 -13.97 -8.09 9.70
C ASP A 130 -14.26 -6.81 8.88
N PRO A 131 -14.70 -6.92 7.62
CA PRO A 131 -14.99 -5.76 6.79
C PRO A 131 -16.13 -4.89 7.35
N ASN A 132 -17.00 -5.43 8.21
CA ASN A 132 -18.11 -4.67 8.80
C ASN A 132 -17.62 -3.54 9.71
N LEU A 133 -16.40 -3.64 10.26
CA LEU A 133 -15.78 -2.57 11.02
C LEU A 133 -15.70 -1.26 10.23
N VAL A 134 -15.54 -1.33 8.90
CA VAL A 134 -15.32 -0.13 8.06
C VAL A 134 -16.41 0.14 7.05
N ARG A 135 -17.21 -0.86 6.64
CA ARG A 135 -18.27 -0.71 5.62
C ARG A 135 -19.20 0.49 5.85
N SER A 136 -19.63 0.71 7.09
CA SER A 136 -20.51 1.85 7.44
C SER A 136 -19.80 3.21 7.49
N LYS A 137 -18.46 3.21 7.47
CA LYS A 137 -17.59 4.38 7.62
C LYS A 137 -16.92 4.80 6.29
N ILE A 138 -16.89 3.92 5.30
CA ILE A 138 -16.29 4.20 3.98
C ILE A 138 -17.28 5.02 3.13
N SER A 139 -16.76 6.08 2.53
CA SER A 139 -17.43 6.82 1.45
C SER A 139 -16.82 6.44 0.12
N LEU A 140 -17.61 6.46 -0.95
CA LEU A 140 -17.11 6.27 -2.31
C LEU A 140 -15.97 7.27 -2.59
N SER A 141 -14.81 6.76 -2.98
CA SER A 141 -13.66 7.57 -3.39
C SER A 141 -13.63 7.71 -4.91
N ILE A 142 -12.76 8.60 -5.41
CA ILE A 142 -12.56 8.76 -6.87
C ILE A 142 -12.10 7.44 -7.52
N ARG A 143 -11.48 6.54 -6.75
CA ARG A 143 -11.00 5.25 -7.24
C ARG A 143 -11.71 4.13 -6.47
N ARG A 144 -12.67 3.43 -7.11
CA ARG A 144 -13.42 2.31 -6.48
C ARG A 144 -12.54 1.28 -5.78
N ALA A 145 -11.32 1.04 -6.27
CA ALA A 145 -10.34 0.16 -5.61
C ALA A 145 -9.95 0.60 -4.19
N LEU A 146 -10.01 1.90 -3.88
CA LEU A 146 -9.72 2.45 -2.56
C LEU A 146 -10.86 2.22 -1.55
N ASP A 147 -12.06 1.85 -2.03
CA ASP A 147 -13.22 1.58 -1.17
C ASP A 147 -13.21 0.14 -0.62
N GLN A 148 -12.24 -0.68 -1.03
CA GLN A 148 -12.08 -2.04 -0.50
C GLN A 148 -11.80 -2.00 1.00
N PRO A 149 -12.57 -2.70 1.85
CA PRO A 149 -12.40 -2.69 3.30
C PRO A 149 -10.97 -2.96 3.75
N LEU A 150 -10.24 -3.84 3.04
CA LEU A 150 -8.89 -4.25 3.41
C LEU A 150 -7.88 -3.09 3.36
N ASN A 151 -8.11 -2.04 2.56
CA ASN A 151 -7.27 -0.83 2.55
C ASN A 151 -7.23 -0.10 3.90
N TYR A 152 -8.26 -0.30 4.71
CA TYR A 152 -8.40 0.29 6.04
C TYR A 152 -7.93 -0.64 7.16
N ALA A 153 -7.54 -1.88 6.85
CA ALA A 153 -7.15 -2.87 7.86
C ALA A 153 -5.94 -2.42 8.68
N ARG A 154 -5.02 -1.64 8.08
CA ARG A 154 -3.87 -1.03 8.77
C ARG A 154 -4.24 -0.14 9.97
N ILE A 155 -5.48 0.38 10.02
CA ILE A 155 -5.99 1.16 11.16
C ILE A 155 -6.14 0.28 12.42
N TYR A 156 -6.35 -1.02 12.23
CA TYR A 156 -6.71 -1.98 13.29
C TYR A 156 -5.55 -2.91 13.67
N LEU A 157 -4.33 -2.67 13.20
CA LEU A 157 -3.18 -3.55 13.50
C LEU A 157 -2.97 -3.73 15.00
N ALA A 158 -3.10 -2.65 15.77
CA ALA A 158 -2.97 -2.69 17.22
C ALA A 158 -4.05 -3.57 17.91
N ASP A 159 -5.23 -3.66 17.31
CA ASP A 159 -6.36 -4.43 17.81
C ASP A 159 -6.32 -5.89 17.35
N LEU A 160 -5.72 -6.14 16.17
CA LEU A 160 -5.63 -7.47 15.54
C LEU A 160 -4.41 -8.27 16.01
N LEU A 161 -3.26 -7.62 16.19
CA LEU A 161 -2.01 -8.30 16.54
C LEU A 161 -1.92 -8.55 18.06
N PRO A 162 -1.25 -9.64 18.48
CA PRO A 162 -1.06 -9.97 19.89
C PRO A 162 -0.46 -8.81 20.69
N ILE A 163 -0.83 -8.72 21.96
CA ILE A 163 -0.38 -7.62 22.85
C ILE A 163 1.15 -7.58 23.00
N ALA A 164 1.82 -8.73 22.91
CA ALA A 164 3.28 -8.83 22.94
C ALA A 164 3.96 -8.20 21.72
N VAL A 165 3.25 -8.05 20.60
CA VAL A 165 3.74 -7.29 19.45
C VAL A 165 3.56 -5.80 19.75
N ARG A 166 4.65 -5.17 20.18
CA ARG A 166 4.69 -3.74 20.53
C ARG A 166 5.15 -2.83 19.41
N ARG A 167 5.81 -3.37 18.39
CA ARG A 167 6.29 -2.64 17.21
C ARG A 167 6.05 -3.46 15.97
N VAL A 168 5.73 -2.81 14.85
CA VAL A 168 5.54 -3.46 13.55
C VAL A 168 5.99 -2.53 12.41
N ILE A 169 6.54 -3.10 11.35
CA ILE A 169 6.68 -2.41 10.06
C ILE A 169 5.44 -2.78 9.22
N TYR A 170 4.69 -1.79 8.77
CA TYR A 170 3.61 -2.00 7.82
C TYR A 170 4.10 -1.75 6.40
N PHE A 171 3.80 -2.69 5.51
CA PHE A 171 4.08 -2.66 4.08
C PHE A 171 2.79 -2.84 3.26
N ASP A 172 2.56 -1.96 2.28
CA ASP A 172 1.57 -2.19 1.22
C ASP A 172 2.02 -3.36 0.32
N SER A 173 1.10 -3.93 -0.45
CA SER A 173 1.33 -5.16 -1.22
C SER A 173 2.05 -4.95 -2.57
N ASP A 174 2.40 -3.72 -2.91
CA ASP A 174 2.94 -3.33 -4.22
C ASP A 174 4.33 -2.67 -4.09
N LEU A 175 5.18 -3.28 -3.27
CA LEU A 175 6.56 -2.85 -3.06
C LEU A 175 7.56 -4.01 -3.11
N VAL A 176 8.82 -3.66 -3.33
CA VAL A 176 9.96 -4.56 -3.07
C VAL A 176 11.02 -3.84 -2.25
N VAL A 177 11.64 -4.58 -1.34
CA VAL A 177 12.75 -4.14 -0.50
C VAL A 177 14.06 -4.60 -1.13
N VAL A 178 15.05 -3.71 -1.20
CA VAL A 178 16.36 -3.95 -1.83
C VAL A 178 17.53 -3.61 -0.89
N ASP A 179 17.25 -3.60 0.43
CA ASP A 179 18.22 -3.36 1.50
C ASP A 179 17.78 -4.14 2.75
N ASP A 180 18.65 -4.27 3.73
CA ASP A 180 18.35 -5.02 4.96
C ASP A 180 17.27 -4.32 5.80
N VAL A 181 16.09 -4.97 5.93
CA VAL A 181 14.92 -4.44 6.67
C VAL A 181 15.22 -4.18 8.14
N ALA A 182 16.25 -4.80 8.72
CA ALA A 182 16.67 -4.53 10.10
C ALA A 182 17.15 -3.07 10.29
N LYS A 183 17.57 -2.39 9.22
CA LYS A 183 17.90 -0.95 9.25
C LYS A 183 16.64 -0.11 9.47
N LEU A 184 15.54 -0.41 8.77
CA LEU A 184 14.25 0.26 8.97
C LEU A 184 13.66 -0.06 10.35
N TRP A 185 13.76 -1.32 10.80
CA TRP A 185 13.27 -1.75 12.12
C TRP A 185 13.89 -0.99 13.29
N ARG A 186 15.18 -0.66 13.18
CA ARG A 186 15.97 -0.03 14.24
C ARG A 186 15.83 1.48 14.33
N ILE A 187 15.06 2.12 13.44
CA ILE A 187 14.83 3.57 13.54
C ILE A 187 14.24 3.91 14.91
N ASP A 188 14.80 4.93 15.54
CA ASP A 188 14.29 5.46 16.79
C ASP A 188 13.06 6.34 16.51
N LEU A 189 11.88 5.89 16.95
CA LEU A 189 10.63 6.66 16.83
C LEU A 189 10.56 7.83 17.80
N ARG A 190 11.54 7.97 18.70
CA ARG A 190 11.60 9.00 19.75
C ARG A 190 10.31 9.06 20.53
N ARG A 191 9.55 10.15 20.41
CA ARG A 191 8.23 10.36 21.05
C ARG A 191 7.04 10.04 20.14
N HIS A 192 7.28 9.82 18.86
CA HIS A 192 6.24 9.61 17.85
C HIS A 192 5.71 8.18 17.90
N VAL A 193 4.49 7.99 17.40
CA VAL A 193 3.85 6.67 17.30
C VAL A 193 4.14 6.01 15.95
N VAL A 194 4.33 6.83 14.91
CA VAL A 194 4.58 6.40 13.54
C VAL A 194 5.86 7.04 13.04
N GLY A 195 6.69 6.26 12.35
CA GLY A 195 7.80 6.74 11.53
C GLY A 195 7.53 6.44 10.06
N ALA A 196 7.69 7.43 9.20
CA ALA A 196 7.51 7.30 7.75
C ALA A 196 8.27 8.40 7.00
N PRO A 197 8.62 8.19 5.72
CA PRO A 197 9.15 9.24 4.87
C PRO A 197 8.14 10.38 4.66
N GLU A 198 8.54 11.61 5.00
CA GLU A 198 7.73 12.83 4.82
C GLU A 198 8.13 13.59 3.55
N TYR A 199 7.15 14.02 2.75
CA TYR A 199 7.33 14.77 1.52
C TYR A 199 6.67 16.14 1.63
N CYS A 200 7.32 17.04 2.36
CA CYS A 200 6.81 18.38 2.63
C CYS A 200 6.71 19.30 1.38
N HIS A 201 7.26 18.87 0.24
CA HIS A 201 7.14 19.60 -1.03
C HIS A 201 5.78 19.35 -1.72
N ALA A 202 5.05 18.30 -1.32
CA ALA A 202 3.72 18.04 -1.86
C ALA A 202 2.74 19.12 -1.38
N ASN A 203 1.84 19.55 -2.26
CA ASN A 203 0.77 20.47 -1.88
C ASN A 203 -0.24 19.75 -0.96
N PHE A 204 -0.07 19.93 0.34
CA PHE A 204 -0.87 19.28 1.37
C PHE A 204 -2.37 19.61 1.28
N THR A 205 -2.71 20.77 0.71
CA THR A 205 -4.10 21.20 0.51
C THR A 205 -4.87 20.24 -0.40
N ASN A 206 -4.19 19.56 -1.33
CA ASN A 206 -4.81 18.66 -2.31
C ASN A 206 -5.39 17.36 -1.71
N TYR A 207 -5.07 17.03 -0.46
CA TYR A 207 -5.54 15.81 0.20
C TYR A 207 -6.92 15.98 0.85
N PHE A 208 -7.47 17.21 0.87
CA PHE A 208 -8.75 17.55 1.48
C PHE A 208 -9.57 18.45 0.55
N THR A 209 -10.90 18.40 0.65
CA THR A 209 -11.79 19.19 -0.20
C THR A 209 -11.82 20.67 0.24
N SER A 210 -12.31 21.55 -0.64
CA SER A 210 -12.57 22.96 -0.27
C SER A 210 -13.47 23.09 0.97
N ARG A 211 -14.42 22.17 1.14
CA ARG A 211 -15.29 22.08 2.33
C ARG A 211 -14.53 21.80 3.63
N PHE A 212 -13.45 21.04 3.58
CA PHE A 212 -12.59 20.86 4.75
C PHE A 212 -11.93 22.18 5.15
N TRP A 213 -11.33 22.87 4.18
CA TRP A 213 -10.56 24.09 4.41
C TRP A 213 -11.41 25.31 4.77
N SER A 214 -12.67 25.36 4.34
CA SER A 214 -13.60 26.42 4.72
C SER A 214 -14.12 26.29 6.17
N SER A 215 -14.02 25.11 6.79
CA SER A 215 -14.46 24.87 8.16
C SER A 215 -13.34 25.13 9.17
N GLN A 216 -13.54 26.12 10.05
CA GLN A 216 -12.61 26.39 11.16
C GLN A 216 -12.42 25.18 12.09
N GLY A 217 -13.48 24.39 12.29
CA GLY A 217 -13.45 23.21 13.14
C GLY A 217 -12.67 22.03 12.56
N TYR A 218 -12.54 21.94 11.23
CA TYR A 218 -11.78 20.87 10.60
C TYR A 218 -10.31 21.25 10.39
N LYS A 219 -10.04 22.45 9.86
CA LYS A 219 -8.66 22.89 9.64
C LYS A 219 -7.88 23.09 10.94
N SER A 220 -8.55 23.26 12.08
CA SER A 220 -7.92 23.30 13.40
C SER A 220 -7.21 22.00 13.78
N ALA A 221 -7.51 20.87 13.12
CA ALA A 221 -6.78 19.60 13.28
C ALA A 221 -5.27 19.71 12.97
N PHE A 222 -4.89 20.72 12.19
CA PHE A 222 -3.49 21.02 11.83
C PHE A 222 -2.92 22.24 12.56
N LYS A 223 -3.68 22.87 13.47
CA LYS A 223 -3.22 24.08 14.17
C LYS A 223 -1.96 23.77 14.99
N GLY A 224 -0.90 24.54 14.76
CA GLY A 224 0.39 24.38 15.46
C GLY A 224 1.22 23.20 14.99
N ARG A 225 0.82 22.50 13.91
CA ARG A 225 1.55 21.36 13.34
C ARG A 225 2.16 21.79 12.01
N LYS A 226 3.43 21.41 11.78
CA LYS A 226 4.04 21.48 10.45
C LYS A 226 3.63 20.24 9.66
N ALA A 227 2.37 20.22 9.21
CA ALA A 227 1.80 19.05 8.55
C ALA A 227 2.44 18.83 7.17
N CYS A 228 3.03 17.66 6.97
CA CYS A 228 3.56 17.20 5.69
C CYS A 228 2.81 15.94 5.22
N TYR A 229 2.78 15.74 3.91
CA TYR A 229 2.32 14.47 3.35
C TYR A 229 3.33 13.38 3.70
N PHE A 230 2.84 12.22 4.13
CA PHE A 230 3.59 10.99 4.18
C PHE A 230 2.74 9.88 3.55
N ASN A 231 3.40 8.95 2.87
CA ASN A 231 2.73 7.80 2.29
C ASN A 231 2.47 6.75 3.40
N THR A 232 1.28 6.15 3.41
CA THR A 232 0.87 5.17 4.45
C THR A 232 1.15 3.72 4.08
N GLY A 233 1.83 3.46 2.97
CA GLY A 233 2.21 2.13 2.52
C GLY A 233 3.55 1.64 3.05
N VAL A 234 4.32 2.51 3.71
CA VAL A 234 5.52 2.14 4.47
C VAL A 234 5.52 2.91 5.78
N MET A 235 5.35 2.20 6.91
CA MET A 235 5.32 2.82 8.24
C MET A 235 5.99 1.92 9.27
N VAL A 236 6.80 2.49 10.16
CA VAL A 236 7.20 1.84 11.41
C VAL A 236 6.24 2.33 12.51
N ILE A 237 5.57 1.41 13.18
CA ILE A 237 4.48 1.74 14.12
C ILE A 237 4.80 1.18 15.50
N ASP A 238 4.76 2.04 16.52
CA ASP A 238 4.72 1.62 17.92
C ASP A 238 3.27 1.26 18.30
N LEU A 239 2.96 -0.03 18.28
CA LEU A 239 1.65 -0.56 18.64
C LEU A 239 1.36 -0.41 20.14
N GLY A 240 2.37 -0.30 21.00
CA GLY A 240 2.16 0.00 22.42
C GLY A 240 1.55 1.40 22.60
N ARG A 241 2.24 2.42 22.10
CA ARG A 241 1.76 3.80 22.11
C ARG A 241 0.49 3.98 21.29
N TRP A 242 0.31 3.21 20.22
CA TRP A 242 -0.93 3.21 19.46
C TRP A 242 -2.14 2.82 20.31
N ARG A 243 -2.02 1.74 21.09
CA ARG A 243 -3.07 1.26 22.02
C ARG A 243 -3.31 2.27 23.13
N GLU A 244 -2.25 2.71 23.81
CA GLU A 244 -2.32 3.70 24.90
C GLU A 244 -3.00 5.01 24.45
N GLY A 245 -2.62 5.52 23.28
CA GLY A 245 -3.18 6.75 22.72
C GLY A 245 -4.52 6.58 21.99
N ARG A 246 -5.07 5.36 21.98
CA ARG A 246 -6.35 4.99 21.33
C ARG A 246 -6.46 5.49 19.88
N PHE A 247 -5.39 5.33 19.12
CA PHE A 247 -5.28 5.93 17.77
C PHE A 247 -6.27 5.32 16.76
N THR A 248 -6.64 4.05 16.90
CA THR A 248 -7.74 3.43 16.13
C THR A 248 -9.01 4.28 16.24
N VAL A 249 -9.40 4.69 17.45
CA VAL A 249 -10.62 5.47 17.71
C VAL A 249 -10.53 6.87 17.09
N LYS A 250 -9.36 7.51 17.15
CA LYS A 250 -9.12 8.82 16.53
C LYS A 250 -9.29 8.75 15.01
N LEU A 251 -8.75 7.72 14.37
CA LEU A 251 -8.88 7.49 12.94
C LEU A 251 -10.34 7.21 12.53
N GLU A 252 -11.03 6.34 13.26
CA GLU A 252 -12.44 6.07 12.99
C GLU A 252 -13.32 7.31 13.12
N THR A 253 -12.99 8.22 14.05
CA THR A 253 -13.73 9.49 14.24
C THR A 253 -13.68 10.32 12.96
N TRP A 254 -12.50 10.45 12.35
CA TRP A 254 -12.34 11.14 11.07
C TRP A 254 -13.01 10.41 9.91
N MET A 255 -13.04 9.08 9.91
CA MET A 255 -13.81 8.31 8.92
C MET A 255 -15.32 8.56 9.04
N ARG A 256 -15.87 8.63 10.27
CA ARG A 256 -17.28 8.99 10.50
C ARG A 256 -17.60 10.42 10.05
N ILE A 257 -16.71 11.38 10.32
CA ILE A 257 -16.84 12.77 9.84
C ILE A 257 -16.86 12.79 8.31
N GLN A 258 -15.93 12.09 7.67
CA GLN A 258 -15.88 11.94 6.22
C GLN A 258 -17.17 11.37 5.65
N LYS A 259 -17.74 10.34 6.28
CA LYS A 259 -18.99 9.72 5.83
C LYS A 259 -20.15 10.71 5.76
N ARG A 260 -20.20 11.68 6.67
CA ARG A 260 -21.26 12.68 6.76
C ARG A 260 -20.98 13.94 5.93
N HIS A 261 -19.72 14.38 5.89
CA HIS A 261 -19.38 15.72 5.39
C HIS A 261 -18.53 15.74 4.12
N ARG A 262 -17.97 14.60 3.67
CA ARG A 262 -17.16 14.51 2.43
C ARG A 262 -16.03 15.54 2.39
N ILE A 263 -15.16 15.47 3.40
CA ILE A 263 -14.03 16.38 3.62
C ILE A 263 -12.75 15.98 2.87
N TYR A 264 -12.72 14.81 2.25
CA TYR A 264 -11.65 14.37 1.34
C TYR A 264 -12.20 13.36 0.32
N GLU A 265 -11.42 13.02 -0.71
CA GLU A 265 -11.84 12.10 -1.79
C GLU A 265 -10.92 10.88 -1.96
N LEU A 266 -9.84 10.85 -1.19
CA LEU A 266 -8.89 9.74 -1.13
C LEU A 266 -9.37 8.69 -0.11
N GLY A 267 -8.89 7.44 -0.24
CA GLY A 267 -9.30 6.31 0.59
C GLY A 267 -8.83 6.40 2.05
N SER A 268 -8.01 5.46 2.48
CA SER A 268 -7.56 5.37 3.89
C SER A 268 -6.49 6.40 4.29
N LEU A 269 -5.87 7.11 3.35
CA LEU A 269 -4.76 8.04 3.63
C LEU A 269 -5.17 9.27 4.46
N PRO A 270 -6.23 10.04 4.13
CA PRO A 270 -6.52 11.30 4.83
C PRO A 270 -6.77 11.16 6.34
N PRO A 271 -7.43 10.10 6.86
CA PRO A 271 -7.47 9.85 8.31
C PRO A 271 -6.09 9.83 8.96
N PHE A 272 -5.10 9.17 8.36
CA PHE A 272 -3.74 9.16 8.87
C PHE A 272 -3.11 10.55 8.83
N LEU A 273 -3.32 11.32 7.78
CA LEU A 273 -2.82 12.70 7.71
C LEU A 273 -3.44 13.55 8.83
N LEU A 274 -4.76 13.47 9.04
CA LEU A 274 -5.47 14.21 10.09
C LEU A 274 -4.93 13.89 11.50
N VAL A 275 -4.58 12.63 11.74
CA VAL A 275 -4.10 12.18 13.05
C VAL A 275 -2.61 12.41 13.22
N PHE A 276 -1.77 12.17 12.21
CA PHE A 276 -0.32 12.07 12.36
C PHE A 276 0.50 13.13 11.60
N ALA A 277 -0.01 13.83 10.58
CA ALA A 277 0.81 14.78 9.82
C ALA A 277 1.40 15.89 10.72
N GLY A 278 2.74 16.02 10.74
CA GLY A 278 3.45 16.91 11.67
C GLY A 278 3.66 16.34 13.09
N ASP A 279 3.40 15.05 13.29
CA ASP A 279 3.68 14.25 14.49
C ASP A 279 4.16 12.82 14.09
N VAL A 280 4.91 12.74 12.99
CA VAL A 280 5.56 11.53 12.47
C VAL A 280 7.07 11.67 12.70
N GLU A 281 7.75 10.59 13.07
CA GLU A 281 9.22 10.57 13.02
C GLU A 281 9.67 10.50 11.56
N PRO A 282 10.44 11.49 11.05
CA PRO A 282 10.89 11.47 9.68
C PRO A 282 11.86 10.30 9.43
N VAL A 283 11.51 9.43 8.49
CA VAL A 283 12.37 8.33 8.01
C VAL A 283 13.03 8.75 6.69
N GLU A 284 14.23 8.26 6.40
CA GLU A 284 14.91 8.61 5.14
C GLU A 284 14.09 8.18 3.91
N HIS A 285 14.06 9.03 2.88
CA HIS A 285 13.28 8.79 1.65
C HIS A 285 13.65 7.51 0.89
N ARG A 286 14.85 6.96 1.15
CA ARG A 286 15.28 5.67 0.57
C ARG A 286 14.34 4.51 0.87
N TRP A 287 13.60 4.59 1.99
CA TRP A 287 12.64 3.59 2.42
C TRP A 287 11.28 3.69 1.75
N ASN A 288 11.05 4.65 0.86
CA ASN A 288 9.82 4.71 0.09
C ASN A 288 9.99 5.49 -1.22
N GLN A 289 10.49 4.82 -2.26
CA GLN A 289 10.46 5.33 -3.63
C GLN A 289 9.05 5.18 -4.21
N HIS A 290 8.13 6.03 -3.75
CA HIS A 290 6.70 5.91 -4.03
C HIS A 290 6.30 6.53 -5.38
N GLY A 291 5.12 6.16 -5.86
CA GLY A 291 4.52 6.71 -7.07
C GLY A 291 4.91 6.00 -8.35
N LEU A 292 5.62 4.87 -8.28
CA LEU A 292 6.01 4.08 -9.46
C LEU A 292 4.81 3.47 -10.19
N GLY A 293 3.66 3.37 -9.51
CA GLY A 293 2.37 2.96 -10.06
C GLY A 293 1.51 4.09 -10.62
N GLY A 294 2.06 5.29 -10.84
CA GLY A 294 1.34 6.43 -11.45
C GLY A 294 0.64 6.07 -12.77
N ASP A 295 -0.51 6.70 -13.03
CA ASP A 295 -1.34 6.49 -14.22
C ASP A 295 -0.73 7.22 -15.42
N ASN A 296 -0.36 6.46 -16.44
CA ASN A 296 0.34 6.93 -17.65
C ASN A 296 -0.67 7.49 -18.67
N LEU A 297 -1.54 8.42 -18.25
CA LEU A 297 -2.39 9.15 -19.22
C LEU A 297 -1.55 9.88 -20.30
N GLU A 298 -0.26 10.08 -20.05
CA GLU A 298 0.75 10.60 -21.00
C GLU A 298 1.96 9.67 -21.20
N GLY A 299 1.92 8.39 -20.79
CA GLY A 299 3.05 7.47 -21.01
C GLY A 299 4.30 7.67 -20.13
N LEU A 300 4.28 8.60 -19.16
CA LEU A 300 5.47 8.98 -18.39
C LEU A 300 5.67 8.10 -17.15
N CYS A 301 6.50 7.07 -17.29
CA CYS A 301 7.06 6.33 -16.17
C CYS A 301 7.80 7.26 -15.21
N ARG A 302 7.45 7.23 -13.92
CA ARG A 302 8.07 8.09 -12.90
C ARG A 302 9.51 7.65 -12.62
N ASN A 303 10.43 8.60 -12.56
CA ASN A 303 11.80 8.37 -12.08
C ASN A 303 11.85 8.21 -10.55
N LEU A 304 12.96 7.63 -10.07
CA LEU A 304 13.26 7.58 -8.64
C LEU A 304 13.43 8.99 -8.06
N HIS A 305 13.10 9.15 -6.78
CA HIS A 305 13.52 10.33 -6.02
C HIS A 305 15.05 10.34 -5.89
N PRO A 306 15.68 11.52 -5.79
CA PRO A 306 17.12 11.62 -5.59
C PRO A 306 17.59 10.91 -4.31
N GLY A 307 18.80 10.37 -4.35
CA GLY A 307 19.45 9.73 -3.21
C GLY A 307 19.45 8.20 -3.28
N PRO A 308 19.90 7.54 -2.21
CA PRO A 308 19.99 6.08 -2.17
C PRO A 308 18.60 5.44 -2.16
N VAL A 309 18.53 4.17 -2.57
CA VAL A 309 17.28 3.38 -2.61
C VAL A 309 17.42 2.19 -1.68
N SER A 310 16.36 1.92 -0.91
CA SER A 310 16.19 0.72 -0.09
C SER A 310 14.85 0.03 -0.33
N LEU A 311 13.86 0.76 -0.86
CA LEU A 311 12.52 0.23 -1.14
C LEU A 311 11.90 0.94 -2.34
N LEU A 312 11.37 0.15 -3.28
CA LEU A 312 10.65 0.60 -4.48
C LEU A 312 9.16 0.34 -4.29
N HIS A 313 8.30 1.33 -4.54
CA HIS A 313 6.87 1.24 -4.23
C HIS A 313 5.98 1.72 -5.38
N TRP A 314 5.25 0.78 -5.98
CA TRP A 314 4.28 0.99 -7.06
C TRP A 314 2.93 1.51 -6.59
N SER A 315 2.97 2.46 -5.63
CA SER A 315 1.79 3.15 -5.16
C SER A 315 1.09 3.85 -6.33
N GLY A 316 -0.16 3.52 -6.59
CA GLY A 316 -0.90 4.05 -7.74
C GLY A 316 -1.77 2.99 -8.42
N LYS A 317 -2.13 3.21 -9.68
CA LYS A 317 -2.96 2.28 -10.48
C LYS A 317 -2.12 1.24 -11.20
N GLY A 318 -1.00 1.66 -11.81
CA GLY A 318 -0.09 0.76 -12.51
C GLY A 318 0.57 -0.20 -11.53
N LYS A 319 0.53 -1.49 -11.87
CA LYS A 319 1.20 -2.55 -11.10
C LYS A 319 2.25 -3.20 -11.99
N PRO A 320 3.44 -3.49 -11.46
CA PRO A 320 4.55 -3.97 -12.27
C PRO A 320 4.19 -5.29 -12.94
N TRP A 321 3.56 -6.23 -12.23
CA TRP A 321 3.11 -7.50 -12.81
C TRP A 321 2.10 -7.33 -13.95
N LEU A 322 1.16 -6.39 -13.84
CA LEU A 322 0.17 -6.14 -14.90
C LEU A 322 0.83 -5.54 -16.14
N ARG A 323 1.77 -4.61 -15.96
CA ARG A 323 2.51 -3.97 -17.07
C ARG A 323 3.49 -4.93 -17.75
N LEU A 324 4.13 -5.80 -16.98
CA LEU A 324 4.99 -6.86 -17.50
C LEU A 324 4.17 -7.86 -18.34
N ASP A 325 3.04 -8.32 -17.81
CA ASP A 325 2.16 -9.26 -18.53
C ASP A 325 1.57 -8.63 -19.79
N SER A 326 1.23 -7.33 -19.77
CA SER A 326 0.75 -6.59 -20.95
C SER A 326 1.85 -6.21 -21.95
N ARG A 327 3.12 -6.55 -21.67
CA ARG A 327 4.29 -6.17 -22.47
C ARG A 327 4.46 -4.65 -22.65
N GLU A 328 3.99 -3.87 -21.68
CA GLU A 328 4.14 -2.42 -21.62
C GLU A 328 4.84 -2.00 -20.30
N PRO A 329 6.03 -2.54 -19.97
CA PRO A 329 6.69 -2.23 -18.72
C PRO A 329 7.23 -0.79 -18.71
N CYS A 330 7.13 -0.15 -17.56
CA CYS A 330 8.02 0.94 -17.23
C CYS A 330 9.44 0.39 -16.95
N PRO A 331 10.51 1.17 -17.19
CA PRO A 331 11.89 0.68 -16.96
C PRO A 331 12.11 0.12 -15.55
N LEU A 332 11.50 0.74 -14.53
CA LEU A 332 11.63 0.30 -13.14
C LEU A 332 10.85 -0.99 -12.85
N ASP A 333 9.82 -1.34 -13.63
CA ASP A 333 9.07 -2.60 -13.45
C ASP A 333 9.99 -3.83 -13.64
N LEU A 334 11.06 -3.69 -14.44
CA LEU A 334 12.09 -4.71 -14.60
C LEU A 334 12.89 -4.97 -13.31
N LEU A 335 12.93 -4.01 -12.38
CA LEU A 335 13.54 -4.21 -11.06
C LEU A 335 12.63 -5.02 -10.13
N TRP A 336 11.33 -5.10 -10.42
CA TRP A 336 10.38 -5.94 -9.70
C TRP A 336 10.40 -7.39 -10.19
N ALA A 337 10.62 -7.60 -11.49
CA ALA A 337 10.56 -8.91 -12.15
C ALA A 337 11.38 -10.05 -11.48
N PRO A 338 12.59 -9.81 -10.92
CA PRO A 338 13.35 -10.87 -10.24
C PRO A 338 12.63 -11.47 -9.02
N TYR A 339 11.70 -10.72 -8.41
CA TYR A 339 10.94 -11.16 -7.24
C TYR A 339 9.62 -11.85 -7.62
N ASP A 340 9.33 -11.99 -8.91
CA ASP A 340 8.09 -12.60 -9.38
C ASP A 340 8.16 -14.12 -9.37
N LEU A 341 7.56 -14.72 -8.35
CA LEU A 341 7.44 -16.16 -8.22
C LEU A 341 6.23 -16.73 -8.96
N PHE A 342 5.42 -15.91 -9.64
CA PHE A 342 4.22 -16.37 -10.34
C PHE A 342 4.52 -17.51 -11.32
N ARG A 343 3.71 -18.58 -11.28
CA ARG A 343 3.77 -19.68 -12.23
C ARG A 343 2.85 -19.37 -13.40
N TYR A 344 3.44 -19.05 -14.54
CA TYR A 344 2.70 -19.04 -15.79
C TYR A 344 2.29 -20.46 -16.14
N THR A 345 1.01 -20.68 -16.42
CA THR A 345 0.54 -21.92 -17.01
C THR A 345 1.26 -22.09 -18.35
N PRO A 346 1.94 -23.23 -18.61
CA PRO A 346 2.53 -23.48 -19.91
C PRO A 346 1.41 -23.35 -20.96
N LEU A 347 1.57 -22.43 -21.89
CA LEU A 347 0.85 -22.54 -23.16
C LEU A 347 1.38 -23.84 -23.76
N ILE A 348 0.57 -24.90 -23.74
CA ILE A 348 0.85 -26.09 -24.53
C ILE A 348 0.92 -25.58 -25.96
N ALA A 349 2.13 -25.50 -26.50
CA ALA A 349 2.32 -25.34 -27.93
C ALA A 349 1.92 -26.69 -28.51
N ASP A 350 0.71 -26.77 -29.08
CA ASP A 350 0.37 -27.88 -29.96
C ASP A 350 1.47 -27.97 -31.02
N SER A 351 2.04 -29.18 -31.10
CA SER A 351 3.25 -29.53 -31.84
C SER A 351 3.06 -29.49 -33.35
#